data_AF-A0A9N7TKC6-F1
#
_entry.id   AF-A0A9N7TKC6-F1
#
_cell.length_a   1.000
_cell.length_b   1.000
_cell.length_c   1.000
_cell.angle_alpha   90.00
_cell.angle_beta   90.00
_cell.angle_gamma   90.00
#
_symmetry.space_group_name_H-M   'P 1'
#
loop_
_entity.id
_entity.type
_entity.pdbx_description
1 polymer ?
#
loop_
_entity_poly.entity_id
_entity_poly.type
_entity_poly.pdbx_seq_one_letter_code
_entity_poly.pdbx_strand_id
1 'polypeptide(L)'
;MENMCKKRNQGVDIRRNQDVDIRRNQDVDIRWNQDVDIRRNQDVDIRWNQDVDNRRNQDVDIRRNQDVDIRWNQDVDIRRNQDVDIRWNQDVDIRRNQGVDIRRNQDVDIRGN
;
A
#
# COMPACT_ATOMS: atom_id res chain seq x y z
N MET A 1 19.81 6.20 -8.06
CA MET A 1 18.98 5.91 -9.24
C MET A 1 19.09 4.41 -9.48
N GLU A 2 18.42 3.62 -8.65
CA GLU A 2 18.38 2.17 -8.80
C GLU A 2 16.92 1.76 -8.71
N ASN A 3 16.47 1.00 -9.71
CA ASN A 3 15.13 0.44 -9.77
C ASN A 3 15.20 -1.03 -9.34
N MET A 4 14.35 -1.44 -8.40
CA MET A 4 14.41 -2.78 -7.82
C MET A 4 13.27 -3.65 -8.36
N CYS A 5 13.60 -4.84 -8.90
CA CYS A 5 12.59 -5.86 -9.23
C CYS A 5 12.85 -7.17 -8.49
N LYS A 6 11.82 -7.71 -7.80
CA LYS A 6 11.89 -8.97 -7.03
C LYS A 6 10.76 -9.92 -7.39
N LYS A 7 11.07 -11.23 -7.44
CA LYS A 7 10.10 -12.31 -7.67
C LYS A 7 10.32 -13.43 -6.66
N ARG A 8 9.26 -13.82 -5.93
CA ARG A 8 9.15 -14.90 -4.92
C ARG A 8 10.25 -14.98 -3.86
N ASN A 9 10.15 -14.26 -2.72
CA ASN A 9 11.03 -14.42 -1.54
C ASN A 9 10.31 -14.27 -0.18
N GLN A 10 10.81 -14.97 0.86
CA GLN A 10 10.36 -14.84 2.25
C GLN A 10 10.99 -13.58 2.89
N GLY A 11 10.27 -12.47 2.86
CA GLY A 11 10.67 -11.18 3.45
C GLY A 11 11.47 -10.27 2.51
N VAL A 12 11.07 -9.00 2.39
CA VAL A 12 11.81 -7.95 1.68
C VAL A 12 11.83 -6.66 2.48
N ASP A 13 13.03 -6.16 2.84
CA ASP A 13 13.25 -4.82 3.42
C ASP A 13 14.01 -3.96 2.42
N ILE A 14 13.43 -2.82 2.03
CA ILE A 14 14.00 -1.88 1.08
C ILE A 14 14.21 -0.53 1.75
N ARG A 15 15.45 -0.03 1.64
CA ARG A 15 15.83 1.29 2.14
C ARG A 15 16.53 2.07 1.01
N ARG A 16 15.81 3.05 0.44
CA ARG A 16 16.17 3.95 -0.67
C ARG A 16 16.35 3.30 -2.06
N ASN A 17 15.39 3.52 -2.95
CA ASN A 17 15.44 3.34 -4.42
C ASN A 17 14.45 4.32 -5.11
N GLN A 18 14.41 4.40 -6.44
CA GLN A 18 13.43 5.24 -7.16
C GLN A 18 12.14 4.47 -7.45
N ASP A 19 12.23 3.34 -8.20
CA ASP A 19 11.05 2.52 -8.53
C ASP A 19 11.21 1.08 -8.02
N VAL A 20 10.12 0.48 -7.53
CA VAL A 20 10.11 -0.91 -7.02
C VAL A 20 8.94 -1.73 -7.55
N ASP A 21 9.23 -2.91 -8.15
CA ASP A 21 8.25 -3.94 -8.55
C ASP A 21 8.52 -5.26 -7.81
N ILE A 22 7.55 -5.70 -7.01
CA ILE A 22 7.61 -6.93 -6.21
C ILE A 22 6.50 -7.90 -6.60
N ARG A 23 6.85 -9.17 -6.84
CA ARG A 23 5.88 -10.24 -7.16
C ARG A 23 6.08 -11.48 -6.28
N ARG A 24 5.09 -11.81 -5.42
CA ARG A 24 4.99 -12.99 -4.51
C ARG A 24 5.89 -13.03 -3.26
N ASN A 25 5.79 -12.11 -2.32
CA ASN A 25 6.48 -12.21 -1.03
C ASN A 25 5.56 -12.70 0.10
N GLN A 26 6.11 -12.88 1.30
CA GLN A 26 5.33 -13.03 2.55
C GLN A 26 5.14 -11.67 3.21
N ASP A 27 6.26 -11.02 3.57
CA ASP A 27 6.27 -9.71 4.23
C ASP A 27 7.10 -8.70 3.41
N VAL A 28 6.64 -7.46 3.33
CA VAL A 28 7.32 -6.38 2.60
C VAL A 28 7.35 -5.10 3.44
N ASP A 29 8.56 -4.66 3.75
CA ASP A 29 8.85 -3.40 4.42
C ASP A 29 9.58 -2.44 3.46
N ILE A 30 8.98 -1.29 3.18
CA ILE A 30 9.58 -0.28 2.31
C ILE A 30 9.71 1.04 3.05
N ARG A 31 10.92 1.63 3.00
CA ARG A 31 11.20 2.97 3.53
C ARG A 31 11.85 3.85 2.43
N TRP A 32 11.06 4.79 1.93
CA TRP A 32 11.39 5.82 0.93
C TRP A 32 11.67 5.33 -0.51
N ASN A 33 10.68 5.46 -1.40
CA ASN A 33 10.69 5.27 -2.88
C ASN A 33 9.79 6.33 -3.56
N GLN A 34 9.84 6.45 -4.89
CA GLN A 34 8.90 7.26 -5.66
C GLN A 34 7.66 6.42 -6.02
N ASP A 35 7.86 5.27 -6.68
CA ASP A 35 6.78 4.41 -7.16
C ASP A 35 6.93 2.95 -6.67
N VAL A 36 5.81 2.33 -6.25
CA VAL A 36 5.78 0.94 -5.74
C VAL A 36 4.62 0.16 -6.36
N ASP A 37 4.91 -0.96 -7.06
CA ASP A 37 3.93 -1.97 -7.52
C ASP A 37 4.18 -3.31 -6.79
N ILE A 38 3.20 -3.78 -6.03
CA ILE A 38 3.25 -5.06 -5.30
C ILE A 38 2.13 -5.98 -5.76
N ARG A 39 2.50 -7.22 -6.12
CA ARG A 39 1.56 -8.26 -6.55
C ARG A 39 1.70 -9.56 -5.75
N ARG A 40 0.65 -9.87 -4.97
CA ARG A 40 0.50 -11.03 -4.05
C ARG A 40 1.49 -11.05 -2.87
N ASN A 41 1.05 -10.61 -1.71
CA ASN A 41 1.80 -10.65 -0.44
C ASN A 41 0.87 -11.07 0.72
N GLN A 42 1.39 -11.35 1.93
CA GLN A 42 0.57 -11.37 3.14
C GLN A 42 0.49 -9.95 3.70
N ASP A 43 1.63 -9.39 4.11
CA ASP A 43 1.66 -8.15 4.90
C ASP A 43 2.58 -7.07 4.30
N VAL A 44 2.05 -5.87 4.07
CA VAL A 44 2.79 -4.75 3.47
C VAL A 44 2.85 -3.54 4.40
N ASP A 45 4.07 -3.08 4.68
CA ASP A 45 4.38 -1.90 5.49
C ASP A 45 5.17 -0.88 4.65
N ILE A 46 4.55 0.26 4.29
CA ILE A 46 5.19 1.31 3.48
C ILE A 46 5.30 2.60 4.26
N ARG A 47 6.52 3.17 4.33
CA ARG A 47 6.79 4.46 4.97
C ARG A 47 7.45 5.43 3.99
N TRP A 48 6.63 6.41 3.59
CA TRP A 48 6.85 7.48 2.61
C TRP A 48 7.14 7.05 1.17
N ASN A 49 6.15 7.22 0.30
CA ASN A 49 6.21 6.95 -1.15
C ASN A 49 5.36 8.03 -1.89
N GLN A 50 5.45 8.14 -3.22
CA GLN A 50 4.55 9.02 -4.00
C GLN A 50 3.29 8.25 -4.41
N ASP A 51 3.47 7.14 -5.15
CA ASP A 51 2.38 6.36 -5.75
C ASP A 51 2.48 4.86 -5.41
N VAL A 52 1.44 4.29 -4.79
CA VAL A 52 1.41 2.87 -4.38
C VAL A 52 0.31 2.12 -5.11
N ASP A 53 0.70 1.05 -5.80
CA ASP A 53 -0.18 0.09 -6.48
C ASP A 53 -0.08 -1.29 -5.81
N ASN A 54 -1.14 -1.71 -5.10
CA ASN A 54 -1.17 -3.01 -4.40
C ASN A 54 -2.25 -3.94 -4.95
N ARG A 55 -1.86 -5.18 -5.30
CA ARG A 55 -2.79 -6.19 -5.86
C ARG A 55 -2.70 -7.55 -5.13
N ARG A 56 -3.77 -7.88 -4.38
CA ARG A 56 -4.00 -9.10 -3.55
C ARG A 56 -3.07 -9.28 -2.35
N ASN A 57 -3.35 -8.63 -1.23
CA ASN A 57 -2.68 -8.86 0.06
C ASN A 57 -3.68 -9.32 1.15
N GLN A 58 -3.21 -9.59 2.37
CA GLN A 58 -4.07 -9.70 3.55
C GLN A 58 -4.12 -8.35 4.26
N ASP A 59 -2.96 -7.81 4.62
CA ASP A 59 -2.85 -6.57 5.41
C ASP A 59 -1.95 -5.52 4.74
N VAL A 60 -2.34 -4.25 4.88
CA VAL A 60 -1.60 -3.10 4.32
C VAL A 60 -1.59 -1.93 5.32
N ASP A 61 -0.41 -1.49 5.78
CA ASP A 61 -0.18 -0.21 6.50
C ASP A 61 0.66 0.73 5.62
N ILE A 62 0.09 1.89 5.29
CA ILE A 62 0.77 2.95 4.52
C ILE A 62 0.84 4.23 5.34
N ARG A 63 2.07 4.75 5.52
CA ARG A 63 2.34 5.99 6.25
C ARG A 63 2.98 7.05 5.34
N ARG A 64 2.19 8.10 5.06
CA ARG A 64 2.43 9.28 4.20
C ARG A 64 2.71 8.98 2.73
N ASN A 65 1.69 9.05 1.89
CA ASN A 65 1.77 8.86 0.44
C ASN A 65 0.93 9.94 -0.28
N GLN A 66 1.05 10.11 -1.61
CA GLN A 66 0.14 11.00 -2.36
C GLN A 66 -1.07 10.18 -2.82
N ASP A 67 -0.83 9.14 -3.62
CA ASP A 67 -1.88 8.37 -4.29
C ASP A 67 -1.78 6.86 -4.02
N VAL A 68 -2.86 6.26 -3.54
CA VAL A 68 -2.92 4.83 -3.17
C VAL A 68 -4.01 4.11 -3.94
N ASP A 69 -3.62 3.08 -4.69
CA ASP A 69 -4.51 2.19 -5.44
C ASP A 69 -4.40 0.76 -4.90
N ILE A 70 -5.47 0.25 -4.27
CA ILE A 70 -5.50 -1.09 -3.68
C ILE A 70 -6.58 -1.94 -4.36
N ARG A 71 -6.21 -3.16 -4.78
CA ARG A 71 -7.11 -4.14 -5.38
C ARG A 71 -7.05 -5.50 -4.67
N TRP A 72 -8.11 -5.80 -3.93
CA TRP A 72 -8.35 -6.97 -3.06
C TRP A 72 -7.38 -7.08 -1.88
N ASN A 73 -7.86 -6.79 -0.68
CA ASN A 73 -7.15 -6.93 0.59
C ASN A 73 -8.16 -7.36 1.69
N GLN A 74 -7.70 -7.75 2.88
CA GLN A 74 -8.58 -7.95 4.04
C GLN A 74 -8.66 -6.65 4.85
N ASP A 75 -7.51 -6.14 5.31
CA ASP A 75 -7.44 -5.00 6.22
C ASP A 75 -6.48 -3.90 5.73
N VAL A 76 -6.94 -2.65 5.70
CA VAL A 76 -6.17 -1.48 5.20
C VAL A 76 -6.12 -0.39 6.27
N ASP A 77 -4.91 0.00 6.71
CA ASP A 77 -4.66 1.24 7.50
C ASP A 77 -3.84 2.22 6.65
N ILE A 78 -4.39 3.42 6.40
CA ILE A 78 -3.69 4.48 5.67
C ILE A 78 -3.62 5.74 6.54
N ARG A 79 -2.40 6.22 6.77
CA ARG A 79 -2.13 7.42 7.56
C ARG A 79 -1.47 8.52 6.72
N ARG A 80 -2.24 9.58 6.50
CA ARG A 80 -1.96 10.81 5.73
C ARG A 80 -1.71 10.56 4.24
N ASN A 81 -2.79 10.45 3.46
CA ASN A 81 -2.75 10.38 2.00
C ASN A 81 -3.58 11.51 1.37
N GLN A 82 -3.32 11.85 0.10
CA GLN A 82 -4.15 12.79 -0.66
C GLN A 82 -5.34 12.08 -1.28
N ASP A 83 -5.11 11.09 -2.15
CA ASP A 83 -6.17 10.37 -2.86
C ASP A 83 -6.06 8.85 -2.75
N VAL A 84 -7.15 8.18 -2.36
CA VAL A 84 -7.20 6.73 -2.14
C VAL A 84 -8.29 6.08 -2.98
N ASP A 85 -7.94 5.04 -3.73
CA ASP A 85 -8.84 4.24 -4.56
C ASP A 85 -8.77 2.76 -4.12
N ILE A 86 -9.82 2.26 -3.45
CA ILE A 86 -9.86 0.87 -2.94
C ILE A 86 -10.95 0.05 -3.63
N ARG A 87 -10.55 -1.12 -4.16
CA ARG A 87 -11.45 -2.08 -4.83
C ARG A 87 -11.36 -3.47 -4.19
N TRP A 88 -12.38 -3.76 -3.37
CA TRP A 88 -12.61 -4.94 -2.49
C TRP A 88 -11.70 -5.01 -1.27
N ASN A 89 -12.28 -4.77 -0.09
CA ASN A 89 -11.64 -4.95 1.20
C ASN A 89 -12.67 -5.37 2.26
N GLN A 90 -12.24 -5.89 3.40
CA GLN A 90 -13.14 -6.18 4.54
C GLN A 90 -13.21 -4.94 5.43
N ASP A 91 -12.06 -4.50 5.97
CA ASP A 91 -11.98 -3.41 6.96
C ASP A 91 -10.99 -2.31 6.56
N VAL A 92 -11.46 -1.06 6.56
CA VAL A 92 -10.66 0.11 6.13
C VAL A 92 -10.61 1.16 7.25
N ASP A 93 -9.42 1.52 7.74
CA ASP A 93 -9.16 2.73 8.55
C ASP A 93 -8.31 3.71 7.73
N ILE A 94 -8.86 4.90 7.47
CA ILE A 94 -8.13 5.96 6.77
C ILE A 94 -8.11 7.24 7.61
N ARG A 95 -6.90 7.69 7.96
CA ARG A 95 -6.66 8.99 8.61
C ARG A 95 -6.03 9.95 7.62
N ARG A 96 -6.82 10.85 7.04
CA ARG A 96 -6.46 11.60 5.82
C ARG A 96 -6.69 13.10 5.90
N ASN A 97 -6.25 13.77 4.83
CA ASN A 97 -6.54 15.18 4.58
C ASN A 97 -7.45 15.40 3.33
N GLN A 98 -7.51 14.48 2.35
CA GLN A 98 -8.23 14.66 1.05
C GLN A 98 -8.89 13.34 0.52
N GLY A 99 -9.30 13.23 -0.75
CA GLY A 99 -10.32 12.31 -1.34
C GLY A 99 -10.15 10.78 -1.16
N VAL A 100 -11.26 10.02 -1.21
CA VAL A 100 -11.33 8.55 -1.03
C VAL A 100 -12.50 8.02 -1.85
N ASP A 101 -12.26 7.05 -2.73
CA ASP A 101 -13.27 6.20 -3.39
C ASP A 101 -13.09 4.74 -2.94
N ILE A 102 -14.17 4.13 -2.46
CA ILE A 102 -14.21 2.73 -2.03
C ILE A 102 -15.39 2.05 -2.71
N ARG A 103 -15.10 1.08 -3.57
CA ARG A 103 -16.15 0.48 -4.41
C ARG A 103 -16.84 -0.73 -3.81
N ARG A 104 -16.22 -1.42 -2.83
CA ARG A 104 -16.82 -2.57 -2.09
C ARG A 104 -16.08 -2.83 -0.76
N ASN A 105 -16.77 -2.69 0.38
CA ASN A 105 -16.21 -2.88 1.72
C ASN A 105 -17.25 -3.33 2.75
N GLN A 106 -16.84 -4.00 3.84
CA GLN A 106 -17.73 -4.39 4.94
C GLN A 106 -17.81 -3.28 6.01
N ASP A 107 -16.66 -2.84 6.54
CA ASP A 107 -16.60 -1.80 7.58
C ASP A 107 -15.55 -0.70 7.29
N VAL A 108 -16.00 0.57 7.32
CA VAL A 108 -15.17 1.75 6.96
C VAL A 108 -15.13 2.75 8.12
N ASP A 109 -13.92 3.09 8.58
CA ASP A 109 -13.64 4.27 9.43
C ASP A 109 -12.77 5.26 8.65
N ILE A 110 -13.24 6.51 8.54
CA ILE A 110 -12.50 7.58 7.88
C ILE A 110 -12.47 8.78 8.81
N ARG A 111 -11.27 9.17 9.23
CA ARG A 111 -11.03 10.33 10.10
C ARG A 111 -10.23 11.39 9.36
N GLY A 112 -10.84 12.57 9.22
CA GLY A 112 -10.17 13.77 8.73
C GLY A 112 -9.47 14.51 9.88
N ASN A 113 -8.46 15.32 9.51
CA ASN A 113 -8.03 16.43 10.35
C ASN A 113 -9.02 17.61 10.27
#